data_AF-A0A4Y6KSM7-F1
#
_entry.id   AF-A0A4Y6KSM7-F1
#
_cell.length_a   1.000
_cell.length_b   1.000
_cell.length_c   1.000
_cell.angle_alpha   90.00
_cell.angle_beta   90.00
_cell.angle_gamma   90.00
#
_symmetry.space_group_name_H-M   'P 1'
#
loop_
_entity.id
_entity.type
_entity.pdbx_description
1 polymer ?
#
loop_
_entity_poly.entity_id
_entity_poly.type
_entity_poly.pdbx_seq_one_letter_code
_entity_poly.pdbx_strand_id
1 'polypeptide(L)'
;MTADSKTWAIEILSEAAEVLDEEIRTLEADRARLTDALGDERMEVLVALFGGQLDRDEEVEVRALLGYGERKLISTWARLAHLKVLRREVARGTMRYINGKESFR
;
A
#
# COMPACT_ATOMS: atom_id res chain seq x y z
N MET A 1 -33.92 -6.92 2.15
CA MET A 1 -32.86 -6.04 2.69
C MET A 1 -33.52 -4.70 2.98
N THR A 2 -33.57 -4.28 4.25
CA THR A 2 -34.18 -2.99 4.62
C THR A 2 -33.27 -1.84 4.17
N ALA A 3 -33.84 -0.65 3.95
CA ALA A 3 -33.06 0.54 3.57
C ALA A 3 -31.94 0.84 4.59
N ASP A 4 -32.18 0.62 5.88
CA ASP A 4 -31.20 0.81 6.97
C ASP A 4 -29.97 -0.07 6.84
N SER A 5 -30.13 -1.34 6.46
CA SER A 5 -29.00 -2.26 6.28
C SER A 5 -28.09 -1.82 5.13
N LYS A 6 -28.67 -1.18 4.10
CA LYS A 6 -27.92 -0.64 2.97
C LYS A 6 -27.14 0.62 3.33
N THR A 7 -27.75 1.51 4.09
CA THR A 7 -27.10 2.73 4.57
C THR A 7 -25.91 2.40 5.47
N TRP A 8 -26.10 1.51 6.46
CA TRP A 8 -25.06 1.10 7.40
C TRP A 8 -23.83 0.48 6.72
N ALA A 9 -24.03 -0.40 5.73
CA ALA A 9 -22.91 -1.01 5.01
C ALA A 9 -22.12 0.00 4.15
N ILE A 10 -22.79 1.02 3.60
CA ILE A 10 -22.12 2.09 2.85
C ILE A 10 -21.30 2.96 3.80
N GLU A 11 -21.81 3.26 4.99
CA GLU A 11 -21.10 4.04 6.02
C GLU A 11 -19.81 3.33 6.43
N ILE A 12 -19.86 2.03 6.75
CA ILE A 12 -18.67 1.25 7.11
C ILE A 12 -17.63 1.23 5.99
N LEU A 13 -18.06 1.03 4.74
CA LEU A 13 -17.13 1.00 3.61
C LEU A 13 -16.52 2.38 3.33
N SER A 14 -17.25 3.45 3.64
CA SER A 14 -16.75 4.82 3.53
C SER A 14 -15.72 5.13 4.61
N GLU A 15 -16.00 4.77 5.86
CA GLU A 15 -15.06 4.91 6.97
C GLU A 15 -13.77 4.10 6.72
N ALA A 16 -13.90 2.86 6.26
CA ALA A 16 -12.76 2.03 5.89
C ALA A 16 -11.92 2.67 4.76
N ALA A 17 -12.59 3.29 3.77
CA ALA A 17 -11.90 4.00 2.70
C ALA A 17 -11.12 5.22 3.20
N GLU A 18 -11.70 6.00 4.11
CA GLU A 18 -11.05 7.18 4.71
C GLU A 18 -9.80 6.79 5.52
N VAL A 19 -9.89 5.75 6.34
CA VAL A 19 -8.75 5.23 7.11
C VAL A 19 -7.63 4.77 6.18
N LEU A 20 -7.97 4.04 5.11
CA LEU A 20 -6.98 3.60 4.12
C LEU A 20 -6.34 4.79 3.39
N ASP A 21 -7.12 5.82 3.04
CA ASP A 21 -6.62 6.99 2.33
C ASP A 21 -5.68 7.83 3.20
N GLU A 22 -5.94 7.95 4.51
CA GLU A 22 -5.03 8.61 5.46
C GLU A 22 -3.73 7.84 5.65
N GLU A 23 -3.81 6.51 5.82
CA GLU A 23 -2.63 5.66 5.97
C GLU A 23 -1.76 5.68 4.69
N ILE A 24 -2.39 5.63 3.51
CA ILE A 24 -1.68 5.75 2.23
C ILE A 24 -0.98 7.10 2.15
N ARG A 25 -1.65 8.21 2.47
CA ARG A 25 -1.03 9.55 2.47
C ARG A 25 0.17 9.63 3.40
N THR A 26 0.04 9.11 4.61
CA THR A 26 1.14 9.07 5.59
C THR A 26 2.33 8.28 5.06
N LEU A 27 2.11 7.10 4.47
CA LEU A 27 3.17 6.29 3.90
C LEU A 27 3.79 6.89 2.64
N GLU A 28 3.02 7.62 1.83
CA GLU A 28 3.55 8.34 0.66
C GLU A 28 4.48 9.49 1.09
N ALA A 29 4.10 10.23 2.14
CA ALA A 29 4.97 11.25 2.74
C ALA A 29 6.25 10.63 3.32
N ASP A 30 6.13 9.51 4.05
CA ASP A 30 7.27 8.78 4.58
C ASP A 30 8.19 8.25 3.47
N ARG A 31 7.62 7.74 2.37
CA ARG A 31 8.36 7.30 1.18
C ARG A 31 9.14 8.46 0.56
N ALA A 32 8.50 9.61 0.37
CA ALA A 32 9.14 10.79 -0.23
C ALA A 32 10.33 11.25 0.63
N ARG A 33 10.12 11.42 1.94
CA ARG A 33 11.18 11.82 2.87
C ARG A 33 12.36 10.85 2.88
N LEU A 34 12.10 9.53 2.85
CA LEU A 34 13.15 8.51 2.82
C LEU A 34 13.88 8.47 1.48
N THR A 35 13.19 8.71 0.37
CA THR A 35 13.77 8.76 -0.97
C THR A 35 14.74 9.94 -1.08
N ASP A 36 14.32 11.13 -0.66
CA ASP A 36 15.15 12.34 -0.69
C ASP A 36 16.43 12.20 0.14
N ALA A 37 16.41 11.37 1.19
CA ALA A 37 17.55 11.17 2.08
C ALA A 37 18.60 10.17 1.54
N LEU A 38 18.24 9.28 0.60
CA LEU A 38 19.10 8.18 0.16
C LEU A 38 19.92 8.49 -1.08
N GLY A 39 19.50 9.48 -1.89
CA GLY A 39 20.16 9.84 -3.14
C GLY A 39 19.96 8.81 -4.25
N ASP A 40 20.22 9.24 -5.50
CA ASP A 40 19.80 8.51 -6.70
C ASP A 40 20.49 7.14 -6.84
N GLU A 41 21.80 7.06 -6.63
CA GLU A 41 22.56 5.80 -6.75
C GLU A 41 22.04 4.74 -5.78
N ARG A 42 21.74 5.13 -4.54
CA ARG A 42 21.22 4.16 -3.57
C ARG A 42 19.79 3.75 -3.89
N MET A 43 18.99 4.67 -4.41
CA MET A 43 17.63 4.39 -4.86
C MET A 43 17.58 3.38 -6.00
N GLU A 44 18.50 3.45 -6.97
CA GLU A 44 18.60 2.47 -8.05
C GLU A 44 18.82 1.05 -7.51
N VAL A 45 19.73 0.88 -6.55
CA VAL A 45 19.99 -0.41 -5.90
C VAL A 45 18.76 -0.94 -5.17
N LEU A 46 18.05 -0.08 -4.43
CA LEU A 46 16.85 -0.51 -3.69
C LEU A 46 15.70 -0.87 -4.63
N VAL A 47 15.54 -0.15 -5.74
CA VAL A 47 14.55 -0.48 -6.79
C VAL A 47 14.88 -1.84 -7.41
N ALA A 48 16.14 -2.09 -7.76
CA ALA A 48 16.57 -3.37 -8.30
C ALA A 48 16.34 -4.53 -7.32
N LEU A 49 16.68 -4.32 -6.04
CA LEU A 49 16.42 -5.28 -4.97
C LEU A 49 14.92 -5.57 -4.82
N PHE A 50 14.08 -4.53 -4.73
CA PHE A 50 12.65 -4.69 -4.51
C PHE A 50 11.94 -5.30 -5.74
N GLY A 51 12.42 -4.97 -6.94
CA GLY A 51 11.93 -5.51 -8.20
C GLY A 51 12.37 -6.94 -8.50
N GLY A 52 13.24 -7.54 -7.68
CA GLY A 52 13.81 -8.87 -7.95
C GLY A 52 14.67 -8.90 -9.21
N GLN A 53 15.39 -7.81 -9.48
CA GLN A 53 16.22 -7.64 -10.68
C GLN A 53 17.70 -7.99 -10.43
N LEU A 54 18.07 -8.22 -9.17
CA LEU A 54 19.40 -8.68 -8.77
C LEU A 54 19.49 -10.20 -8.89
N ASP A 55 20.68 -10.71 -9.17
CA ASP A 55 20.93 -12.13 -9.00
C ASP A 55 20.98 -12.52 -7.50
N ARG A 56 21.12 -13.82 -7.23
CA ARG A 56 21.08 -14.33 -5.86
C ARG A 56 22.24 -13.82 -5.00
N ASP A 57 23.43 -13.71 -5.56
CA ASP A 57 24.63 -13.34 -4.80
C ASP A 57 24.61 -11.83 -4.54
N GLU A 58 24.24 -11.03 -5.55
CA GLU A 58 23.99 -9.59 -5.44
C GLU A 58 22.90 -9.28 -4.41
N GLU A 59 21.78 -10.01 -4.42
CA GLU A 59 20.70 -9.82 -3.46
C GLU A 59 21.17 -10.05 -2.01
N VAL A 60 21.98 -11.10 -1.78
CA VAL A 60 22.52 -11.40 -0.45
C VAL A 60 23.44 -10.28 0.03
N GLU A 61 24.34 -9.80 -0.84
CA GLU A 61 25.26 -8.71 -0.51
C GLU A 61 24.51 -7.41 -0.20
N VAL A 62 23.58 -7.00 -1.07
CA VAL A 62 22.81 -5.77 -0.87
C VAL A 62 22.00 -5.85 0.42
N ARG A 63 21.33 -6.98 0.70
CA ARG A 63 20.54 -7.18 1.93
C ARG A 63 21.40 -7.07 3.19
N ALA A 64 22.63 -7.58 3.16
CA ALA A 64 23.55 -7.50 4.29
C ALA A 64 23.99 -6.05 4.59
N LEU A 65 24.01 -5.19 3.57
CA LEU A 65 24.42 -3.80 3.67
C LEU A 65 23.26 -2.83 3.98
N LEU A 66 22.02 -3.31 4.10
CA LEU A 66 20.90 -2.40 4.29
C LEU A 66 20.97 -1.64 5.62
N GLY A 67 20.80 -0.32 5.55
CA GLY A 67 20.59 0.55 6.69
C GLY A 67 19.15 0.53 7.19
N TYR A 68 18.89 1.20 8.33
CA TYR A 68 17.53 1.33 8.87
C TYR A 68 16.58 2.06 7.90
N GLY A 69 17.01 3.19 7.32
CA GLY A 69 16.18 3.99 6.40
C GLY A 69 15.76 3.20 5.16
N GLU A 70 16.66 2.37 4.65
CA GLU A 70 16.46 1.54 3.45
C GLU A 70 15.50 0.38 3.73
N ARG A 71 15.70 -0.33 4.85
CA ARG A 71 14.74 -1.34 5.32
C ARG A 71 13.36 -0.75 5.54
N LYS A 72 13.29 0.45 6.12
CA LYS A 72 12.04 1.17 6.31
C LYS A 72 11.40 1.50 4.97
N LEU A 73 12.17 1.99 3.99
CA LEU A 73 11.66 2.32 2.66
C LEU A 73 11.11 1.10 1.92
N ILE A 74 11.83 -0.03 1.92
CA ILE A 74 11.37 -1.29 1.33
C ILE A 74 10.04 -1.74 1.97
N SER A 75 9.96 -1.69 3.30
CA SER A 75 8.74 -2.01 4.04
C SER A 75 7.58 -1.07 3.67
N THR A 76 7.87 0.23 3.56
CA THR A 76 6.91 1.25 3.11
C THR A 76 6.40 0.95 1.70
N TRP A 77 7.25 0.54 0.76
CA TRP A 77 6.82 0.15 -0.58
C TRP A 77 5.89 -1.06 -0.58
N ALA A 78 6.24 -2.11 0.16
CA ALA A 78 5.39 -3.30 0.30
C ALA A 78 4.03 -2.95 0.90
N ARG A 79 4.01 -2.13 1.96
CA ARG A 79 2.78 -1.69 2.63
C ARG A 79 1.92 -0.80 1.72
N LEU A 80 2.52 0.14 1.01
CA LEU A 80 1.82 0.98 0.03
C LEU A 80 1.18 0.14 -1.08
N ALA A 81 1.92 -0.83 -1.63
CA ALA A 81 1.40 -1.71 -2.67
C ALA A 81 0.16 -2.47 -2.18
N HIS A 82 0.24 -3.03 -0.97
CA HIS A 82 -0.87 -3.74 -0.34
C HIS A 82 -2.08 -2.84 -0.08
N LEU A 83 -1.89 -1.69 0.56
CA LEU A 83 -2.99 -0.78 0.88
C LEU A 83 -3.68 -0.21 -0.36
N LYS A 84 -2.92 0.08 -1.43
CA LYS A 84 -3.50 0.51 -2.72
C LYS A 84 -4.34 -0.59 -3.38
N VAL A 85 -4.00 -1.87 -3.18
CA VAL A 85 -4.85 -2.99 -3.61
C VAL A 85 -6.12 -3.03 -2.76
N LEU A 86 -5.99 -3.01 -1.44
CA LEU A 86 -7.12 -3.07 -0.52
C LEU A 86 -8.10 -1.90 -0.73
N ARG A 87 -7.59 -0.68 -0.94
CA ARG A 87 -8.42 0.50 -1.23
C ARG A 87 -9.23 0.36 -2.52
N ARG A 88 -8.63 -0.24 -3.56
CA ARG A 88 -9.33 -0.57 -4.82
C ARG A 88 -10.38 -1.66 -4.62
N GLU A 89 -10.13 -2.62 -3.73
CA GLU A 89 -11.11 -3.65 -3.37
C GLU A 89 -12.30 -3.06 -2.62
N VAL A 90 -12.06 -2.20 -1.63
CA VAL A 90 -13.12 -1.45 -0.93
C VAL A 90 -13.95 -0.66 -1.93
N ALA A 91 -13.32 0.11 -2.82
CA ALA A 91 -14.05 0.87 -3.85
C ALA A 91 -14.92 -0.01 -4.76
N ARG A 92 -14.38 -1.16 -5.21
CA ARG A 92 -15.13 -2.14 -6.01
C ARG A 92 -16.27 -2.77 -5.21
N GLY A 93 -16.06 -3.09 -3.93
CA GLY A 93 -17.08 -3.58 -3.02
C GLY A 93 -18.23 -2.58 -2.86
N THR A 94 -17.91 -1.32 -2.56
CA THR A 94 -18.90 -0.24 -2.43
C THR A 94 -19.72 -0.08 -3.71
N MET A 95 -19.07 -0.04 -4.89
CA MET A 95 -19.78 0.06 -6.16
C MET A 95 -20.68 -1.15 -6.44
N ARG A 96 -20.22 -2.37 -6.16
CA ARG A 96 -21.04 -3.58 -6.33
C ARG A 96 -22.26 -3.56 -5.40
N TYR A 97 -22.08 -3.12 -4.17
CA TYR A 97 -23.14 -3.01 -3.18
C TYR A 97 -24.19 -1.94 -3.55
N ILE A 98 -23.73 -0.76 -3.98
CA ILE A 98 -24.61 0.32 -4.46
C ILE A 98 -25.46 -0.19 -5.64
N ASN A 99 -24.81 -0.86 -6.60
CA ASN A 99 -25.44 -1.41 -7.81
C ASN A 99 -26.27 -2.68 -7.58
N GLY A 100 -26.41 -3.16 -6.34
CA GLY A 100 -27.21 -4.33 -6.00
C GLY A 100 -26.63 -5.66 -6.50
N LYS A 101 -25.33 -5.71 -6.84
CA LYS A 101 -24.64 -6.90 -7.34
C LYS A 101 -24.09 -7.81 -6.23
N GLU A 102 -24.06 -7.35 -4.98
CA GLU A 102 -23.66 -8.12 -3.80
C GLU A 102 -24.59 -7.83 -2.61
N SER A 103 -24.84 -8.86 -1.80
CA SER A 103 -25.49 -8.74 -0.49
C SER A 103 -24.46 -9.14 0.56
N PHE A 104 -24.28 -8.35 1.62
CA PHE A 104 -23.53 -8.79 2.80
C PHE A 104 -24.27 -10.01 3.37
N ARG A 105 -23.62 -11.17 3.35
CA ARG A 105 -24.07 -12.40 4.02
C ARG A 105 -23.36 -12.52 5.35
#